data_AF-U9U6M6-F1
#
_entry.id   AF-U9U6M6-F1
#
_cell.length_a   1.000
_cell.length_b   1.000
_cell.length_c   1.000
_cell.angle_alpha   90.00
_cell.angle_beta   90.00
_cell.angle_gamma   90.00
#
_symmetry.space_group_name_H-M   'P 1'
#
loop_
_entity.id
_entity.type
_entity.pdbx_description
1 polymer ?
#
loop_
_entity_poly.entity_id
_entity_poly.type
_entity_poly.pdbx_seq_one_letter_code
_entity_poly.pdbx_strand_id
1 'polypeptide(L)'
;MYWFIEKGYKRFKASDIFSFGVLLWEISCGKIPELSDFMVMTKLANGVREQRVNPTPDEYYDFYTECWDENPEKRPKIDEIVRILEVIISSTSPPPTYKSRFEF
;
A
#
# COMPACT_ATOMS: atom_id res chain seq x y z
N MET A 1 12.09 -11.77 -2.72
CA MET A 1 13.15 -11.49 -1.72
C MET A 1 14.57 -11.80 -2.21
N TYR A 2 14.79 -12.88 -2.98
CA TYR A 2 16.12 -13.21 -3.52
C TYR A 2 16.74 -12.15 -4.46
N TRP A 3 15.92 -11.26 -5.05
CA TRP A 3 16.42 -10.14 -5.84
C TRP A 3 16.97 -8.95 -5.03
N PHE A 4 16.61 -8.81 -3.75
CA PHE A 4 16.97 -7.64 -2.94
C PHE A 4 18.33 -7.77 -2.24
N ILE A 5 18.82 -9.00 -2.03
CA ILE A 5 20.03 -9.23 -1.22
C ILE A 5 21.31 -9.33 -2.09
N GLU A 6 21.21 -9.76 -3.36
CA GLU A 6 22.41 -10.07 -4.15
C GLU A 6 23.11 -8.88 -4.84
N LYS A 7 22.52 -7.68 -4.86
CA LYS A 7 23.02 -6.57 -5.73
C LYS A 7 23.29 -5.24 -5.02
N GLY A 8 23.33 -5.22 -3.69
CA GLY A 8 23.36 -3.97 -2.93
C GLY A 8 22.01 -3.22 -3.06
N TYR A 9 21.69 -2.40 -2.07
CA TYR A 9 20.43 -1.64 -2.04
C TYR A 9 20.42 -0.62 -3.20
N LYS A 10 19.87 -1.03 -4.35
CA LYS A 10 19.69 -0.17 -5.51
C LYS A 10 18.27 0.39 -5.44
N ARG A 11 18.16 1.71 -5.21
CA ARG A 11 16.88 2.42 -5.16
C ARG A 11 16.19 2.29 -6.51
N PHE A 12 15.18 1.45 -6.58
CA PHE A 12 14.33 1.28 -7.76
C PHE A 12 12.97 1.88 -7.44
N LYS A 13 12.42 2.67 -8.38
CA LYS A 13 11.08 3.27 -8.25
C LYS A 13 10.02 2.23 -7.86
N ALA A 14 10.13 1.01 -8.38
CA ALA A 14 9.22 -0.09 -8.05
C ALA A 14 9.30 -0.53 -6.57
N SER A 15 10.44 -0.35 -5.89
CA SER A 15 10.55 -0.58 -4.44
C SER A 15 9.79 0.48 -3.65
N ASP A 16 9.85 1.75 -4.08
CA ASP A 16 9.08 2.81 -3.45
C ASP A 16 7.56 2.55 -3.59
N ILE A 17 7.13 2.07 -4.76
CA ILE A 17 5.73 1.68 -4.99
C ILE A 17 5.30 0.50 -4.10
N PHE A 18 6.18 -0.47 -3.86
CA PHE A 18 5.89 -1.57 -2.94
C PHE A 18 5.65 -1.08 -1.51
N SER A 19 6.55 -0.24 -0.99
CA SER A 19 6.40 0.36 0.33
C SER A 19 5.16 1.24 0.43
N PHE A 20 4.79 1.91 -0.67
CA PHE A 20 3.53 2.66 -0.75
C PHE A 20 2.29 1.75 -0.67
N GLY A 21 2.29 0.59 -1.34
CA GLY A 21 1.21 -0.40 -1.21
C GLY A 21 1.03 -0.90 0.22
N VAL A 22 2.13 -1.15 0.93
CA VAL A 22 2.10 -1.49 2.36
C VAL A 22 1.49 -0.36 3.19
N LEU A 23 1.88 0.89 2.95
CA LEU A 23 1.32 2.07 3.65
C LEU A 23 -0.19 2.21 3.42
N LEU A 24 -0.66 2.03 2.18
CA LEU A 24 -2.09 2.09 1.86
C LEU A 24 -2.89 1.00 2.58
N TRP A 25 -2.31 -0.20 2.69
CA TRP A 25 -2.88 -1.28 3.48
C TRP A 25 -2.94 -0.93 4.98
N GLU A 26 -1.88 -0.35 5.56
CA GLU A 26 -1.89 0.10 6.96
C GLU A 26 -3.00 1.13 7.22
N ILE A 27 -3.17 2.08 6.30
CA ILE A 27 -4.25 3.08 6.34
C ILE A 27 -5.62 2.38 6.32
N SER A 28 -5.80 1.35 5.47
CA SER A 28 -7.06 0.60 5.39
C SER A 28 -7.39 -0.16 6.68
N CYS A 29 -6.36 -0.65 7.38
CA CYS A 29 -6.53 -1.40 8.62
C CYS A 29 -6.80 -0.48 9.82
N GLY A 30 -6.43 0.81 9.74
CA GLY A 30 -6.40 1.71 10.89
C GLY A 30 -5.48 1.23 12.01
N LYS A 31 -4.55 0.32 11.69
CA LYS A 31 -3.64 -0.32 12.65
C LYS A 31 -2.22 -0.21 12.12
N ILE A 32 -1.32 0.22 13.00
CA ILE A 32 0.11 0.06 12.79
C ILE A 32 0.41 -1.44 12.96
N PRO A 33 1.16 -2.08 12.07
CA PRO A 33 1.49 -3.49 12.23
C PRO A 33 2.21 -3.68 13.57
N GLU A 34 1.69 -4.55 14.44
CA GLU A 34 2.40 -4.99 15.66
C GLU A 34 3.61 -5.89 15.35
N LEU A 35 3.88 -6.10 14.06
CA LEU A 35 4.95 -6.92 13.53
C LEU A 35 6.14 -6.01 13.23
N SER A 36 7.34 -6.43 13.61
CA SER A 36 8.56 -5.72 13.15
C SER A 36 8.59 -5.70 11.62
N ASP A 37 9.17 -4.64 11.04
CA ASP A 37 9.34 -4.50 9.59
C ASP A 37 9.84 -5.80 8.94
N PHE A 38 10.77 -6.48 9.60
CA PHE A 38 11.31 -7.76 9.16
C PHE A 38 10.25 -8.88 9.08
N MET A 39 9.34 -8.95 10.06
CA MET A 39 8.29 -9.98 10.11
C MET A 39 7.17 -9.71 9.10
N VAL A 40 6.82 -8.43 8.87
CA VAL A 40 5.92 -8.03 7.78
C VAL A 40 6.54 -8.43 6.44
N MET A 41 7.79 -8.05 6.21
CA MET A 41 8.51 -8.36 4.97
C MET A 41 8.67 -9.86 4.75
N THR A 42 8.91 -10.64 5.80
CA THR A 42 9.04 -12.11 5.71
C THR A 42 7.70 -12.76 5.37
N LYS A 43 6.59 -12.34 5.97
CA LYS A 43 5.25 -12.84 5.62
C LYS A 43 4.90 -12.50 4.17
N LEU A 44 5.10 -11.26 3.76
CA LEU A 44 4.87 -10.84 2.37
C LEU A 44 5.76 -11.60 1.39
N ALA A 45 7.04 -11.81 1.71
CA ALA A 45 7.96 -12.57 0.86
C ALA A 45 7.58 -14.05 0.71
N ASN A 46 6.86 -14.61 1.69
CA ASN A 46 6.35 -15.98 1.65
C ASN A 46 4.96 -16.09 0.99
N GLY A 47 4.50 -15.04 0.29
CA GLY A 47 3.18 -15.04 -0.34
C GLY A 47 2.02 -14.91 0.66
N VAL A 48 2.30 -14.77 1.96
CA VAL A 48 1.28 -14.58 2.99
C VAL A 48 0.79 -13.14 2.85
N ARG A 49 -0.43 -12.98 2.34
CA ARG A 49 -1.13 -11.70 2.27
C ARG A 49 -2.17 -11.67 3.38
N GLU A 50 -2.23 -10.57 4.12
CA GLU A 50 -3.28 -10.39 5.13
C GLU A 50 -4.65 -10.30 4.44
N GLN A 51 -5.67 -10.83 5.11
CA GLN A 51 -7.03 -10.79 4.59
C GLN A 51 -7.48 -9.33 4.49
N ARG A 52 -8.25 -9.03 3.43
CA ARG A 52 -8.89 -7.73 3.26
C ARG A 52 -9.58 -7.32 4.55
N VAL A 53 -9.24 -6.13 5.05
CA VAL A 53 -9.91 -5.58 6.23
C VAL A 53 -11.25 -4.98 5.80
N ASN A 54 -12.35 -5.55 6.26
CA ASN A 54 -13.66 -4.93 6.09
C ASN A 54 -13.73 -3.66 6.97
N PRO A 55 -14.21 -2.52 6.45
CA PRO A 55 -15.03 -2.33 5.25
C PRO A 55 -14.30 -1.74 4.02
N THR A 56 -13.03 -2.08 3.78
CA THR A 56 -12.25 -1.49 2.67
C THR A 56 -12.97 -1.71 1.33
N PRO A 57 -13.23 -0.65 0.53
CA PRO A 57 -13.84 -0.77 -0.81
C PRO A 57 -13.04 -1.67 -1.75
N ASP A 58 -13.71 -2.33 -2.71
CA ASP A 58 -13.06 -3.21 -3.70
C ASP A 58 -11.99 -2.45 -4.49
N GLU A 59 -12.33 -1.26 -4.96
CA GLU A 59 -11.44 -0.39 -5.74
C GLU A 59 -10.15 -0.03 -4.99
N TYR A 60 -10.25 0.21 -3.67
CA TYR A 60 -9.08 0.52 -2.85
C TYR A 60 -8.25 -0.73 -2.57
N TYR A 61 -8.90 -1.88 -2.36
CA TYR A 61 -8.24 -3.18 -2.20
C TYR A 61 -7.42 -3.54 -3.44
N ASP A 62 -8.03 -3.51 -4.62
CA ASP A 62 -7.37 -3.82 -5.88
C ASP A 62 -6.19 -2.86 -6.12
N PHE A 63 -6.37 -1.57 -5.82
CA PHE A 63 -5.34 -0.55 -5.98
C PHE A 63 -4.09 -0.79 -5.11
N TYR A 64 -4.23 -0.97 -3.79
CA TYR A 64 -3.03 -1.20 -2.97
C TYR A 64 -2.42 -2.57 -3.23
N THR A 65 -3.22 -3.55 -3.67
CA THR A 65 -2.68 -4.87 -4.01
C THR A 65 -1.88 -4.88 -5.31
N GLU A 66 -2.19 -4.01 -6.25
CA GLU A 66 -1.35 -3.79 -7.45
C GLU A 66 0.00 -3.15 -7.09
N CYS A 67 -0.01 -2.22 -6.12
CA CYS A 67 1.20 -1.53 -5.66
C CYS A 67 2.23 -2.47 -5.02
N TRP A 68 1.80 -3.53 -4.34
CA TRP A 68 2.68 -4.50 -3.67
C TRP A 68 2.86 -5.83 -4.42
N ASP A 69 2.59 -5.88 -5.73
CA ASP A 69 2.75 -7.10 -6.56
C ASP A 69 4.19 -7.67 -6.42
N GLU A 70 4.31 -8.99 -6.44
CA GLU A 70 5.62 -9.65 -6.33
C GLU A 70 6.53 -9.35 -7.51
N ASN A 71 5.96 -9.18 -8.70
CA ASN A 71 6.66 -8.75 -9.90
C ASN A 71 6.75 -7.20 -9.93
N PRO A 72 7.96 -6.63 -9.81
CA PRO A 72 8.17 -5.18 -9.89
C PRO A 72 7.66 -4.52 -11.18
N GLU A 73 7.59 -5.26 -12.28
CA GLU A 73 7.13 -4.76 -13.58
C GLU A 73 5.61 -4.64 -13.69
N LYS A 74 4.86 -5.35 -12.84
CA LYS A 74 3.40 -5.27 -12.76
C LYS A 74 2.91 -4.11 -11.90
N ARG A 75 3.80 -3.51 -11.12
CA ARG A 75 3.45 -2.41 -10.23
C ARG A 75 3.16 -1.15 -11.06
N PRO A 76 2.14 -0.37 -10.70
CA PRO A 76 1.79 0.84 -11.43
C PRO A 76 2.90 1.88 -11.31
N LYS A 77 3.00 2.74 -12.31
CA LYS A 77 3.88 3.91 -12.26
C LYS A 77 3.27 4.97 -11.34
N ILE A 78 4.12 5.85 -10.81
CA ILE A 78 3.66 6.92 -9.92
C ILE A 78 2.60 7.82 -10.59
N ASP A 79 2.70 8.08 -11.89
CA ASP A 79 1.72 8.88 -12.64
C ASP A 79 0.36 8.17 -12.81
N GLU A 80 0.33 6.83 -12.76
CA GLU A 80 -0.92 6.05 -12.73
C GLU A 80 -1.53 6.07 -11.35
N ILE A 81 -0.70 5.90 -10.31
CA ILE A 81 -1.10 5.99 -8.90
C ILE A 81 -1.78 7.32 -8.60
N VAL A 82 -1.20 8.44 -9.02
CA VAL A 82 -1.79 9.78 -8.81
C VAL A 82 -3.17 9.88 -9.44
N ARG A 83 -3.33 9.42 -10.69
CA ARG A 83 -4.62 9.43 -11.39
C ARG A 83 -5.67 8.57 -10.69
N ILE A 84 -5.30 7.38 -10.21
CA ILE A 84 -6.19 6.50 -9.47
C ILE A 84 -6.65 7.17 -8.16
N LEU A 85 -5.72 7.79 -7.42
CA LEU A 85 -6.04 8.49 -6.19
C LEU A 85 -6.98 9.69 -6.42
N GLU A 86 -6.77 10.47 -7.49
CA GLU A 86 -7.66 11.57 -7.86
C GLU A 86 -9.09 11.08 -8.11
N VAL A 87 -9.24 9.95 -8.81
CA VAL A 87 -10.55 9.32 -9.05
C VAL A 87 -11.18 8.87 -7.73
N ILE A 88 -10.45 8.15 -6.87
CA ILE A 88 -10.94 7.67 -5.58
C ILE A 88 -11.38 8.85 -4.68
N ILE A 89 -10.60 9.93 -4.63
CA ILE A 89 -10.95 11.12 -3.84
C ILE A 89 -12.23 11.76 -4.40
N SER A 90 -12.36 11.86 -5.72
CA SER A 90 -13.54 12.45 -6.37
C SER A 90 -14.83 11.65 -6.18
N SER A 91 -14.74 10.32 -6.02
CA SER A 91 -15.90 9.46 -5.80
C SER A 91 -16.39 9.46 -4.34
N THR A 92 -15.58 9.94 -3.39
CA THR A 92 -15.98 10.06 -1.98
C THR A 92 -16.77 11.35 -1.73
N SER A 93 -18.11 11.28 -1.71
CA SER A 93 -19.01 12.38 -1.32
C SER A 93 -19.64 12.15 0.07
N PRO A 94 -19.69 13.16 0.97
CA PRO A 94 -19.13 14.50 0.84
C PRO A 94 -17.61 14.55 1.11
N PRO A 95 -16.92 15.63 0.70
CA PRO A 95 -15.48 15.79 0.93
C PRO A 95 -15.13 15.51 2.41
N PRO A 96 -14.00 14.84 2.69
CA PRO A 96 -13.63 14.51 4.05
C PRO A 96 -13.55 15.80 4.87
N THR A 97 -14.54 16.00 5.75
CA THR A 97 -14.48 17.04 6.77
C THR A 97 -13.38 16.62 7.73
N TYR A 98 -12.18 17.15 7.55
CA TYR A 98 -11.08 16.90 8.45
C TYR A 98 -11.42 17.58 9.78
N LYS A 99 -11.99 16.84 10.72
CA LYS A 99 -12.06 17.31 12.10
C LYS A 99 -10.61 17.50 12.55
N SER A 100 -10.25 18.74 12.88
CA SER A 100 -8.92 19.03 13.41
C SER A 100 -8.69 18.12 14.62
N ARG A 101 -7.47 17.60 14.75
CA ARG A 101 -7.04 16.64 15.77
C ARG A 101 -7.18 17.15 17.23
N PHE A 102 -7.76 18.34 17.43
CA PHE A 102 -7.87 19.03 18.71
C PHE A 102 -9.29 19.20 19.24
N GLU A 103 -10.30 18.54 18.66
CA GLU A 103 -11.64 18.50 19.25
C GLU A 103 -11.91 17.14 19.91
N PHE A 104 -11.49 17.02 21.17
CA PHE A 104 -11.98 16.04 22.14
C PHE A 104 -12.53 16.79 23.35
#